data_AF-A0AAU4UHU2-F1
#
_entry.id   AF-A0AAU4UHU2-F1
#
_cell.length_a   1.000
_cell.length_b   1.000
_cell.length_c   1.000
_cell.angle_alpha   90.00
_cell.angle_beta   90.00
_cell.angle_gamma   90.00
#
_symmetry.space_group_name_H-M   'P 1'
#
loop_
_entity.id
_entity.type
_entity.pdbx_description
1 polymer ?
#
loop_
_entity_poly.entity_id
_entity_poly.type
_entity_poly.pdbx_seq_one_letter_code
_entity_poly.pdbx_strand_id
1 'polypeptide(L)'
;MGQLASVTGTWMMIVVQDRLVPDLTAGSGTALTALTAVRFTPLLLLTLYGGRLADRHDKRTPLTVADVDSGVLVTLLAVLVLTDAARLWQLYAFGFAVGLTKAIEVPTLMAFVSELADPNSRRTPRP
;
A
#
# COMPACT_ATOMS: atom_id res chain seq x y z
N MET A 1 -11.94 9.13 6.72
CA MET A 1 -12.91 8.06 6.38
C MET A 1 -12.45 7.23 5.18
N GLY A 2 -12.02 7.83 4.05
CA GLY A 2 -11.51 7.07 2.89
C GLY A 2 -10.29 6.19 3.18
N GLN A 3 -9.29 6.71 3.90
CA GLN A 3 -8.05 5.99 4.20
C GLN A 3 -8.26 4.68 4.97
N LEU A 4 -9.22 4.60 5.90
CA LEU A 4 -9.48 3.36 6.65
C LEU A 4 -10.00 2.25 5.73
N ALA A 5 -10.90 2.59 4.80
CA ALA A 5 -11.40 1.64 3.81
C ALA A 5 -10.30 1.16 2.86
N SER A 6 -9.42 2.07 2.42
CA SER A 6 -8.24 1.74 1.61
C SER A 6 -7.26 0.81 2.31
N VAL A 7 -6.96 1.07 3.58
CA VAL A 7 -6.08 0.22 4.40
C VAL A 7 -6.66 -1.18 4.48
N THR A 8 -7.95 -1.31 4.82
CA THR A 8 -8.63 -2.60 4.90
C THR A 8 -8.63 -3.34 3.56
N GLY A 9 -8.93 -2.64 2.46
CA GLY A 9 -8.89 -3.23 1.11
C GLY A 9 -7.50 -3.75 0.74
N THR A 10 -6.46 -3.01 1.11
CA THR A 10 -5.07 -3.44 0.86
C THR A 10 -4.72 -4.71 1.64
N TRP A 11 -5.13 -4.81 2.91
CA TRP A 11 -4.92 -6.02 3.70
C TRP A 11 -5.66 -7.23 3.13
N MET A 12 -6.90 -7.03 2.68
CA MET A 12 -7.65 -8.11 2.04
C MET A 12 -6.98 -8.56 0.75
N MET A 13 -6.46 -7.62 -0.04
CA MET A 13 -5.70 -7.91 -1.26
C MET A 13 -4.41 -8.68 -0.98
N ILE A 14 -3.71 -8.39 0.12
CA ILE A 14 -2.53 -9.17 0.55
C ILE A 14 -2.91 -10.63 0.81
N VAL A 15 -3.96 -10.88 1.59
CA VAL A 15 -4.42 -12.25 1.91
C VAL A 15 -4.81 -13.02 0.65
N VAL A 16 -5.52 -12.37 -0.28
CA VAL A 16 -5.90 -12.97 -1.57
C VAL A 16 -4.66 -13.39 -2.36
N GLN A 17 -3.66 -12.51 -2.48
CA GLN A 17 -2.43 -12.82 -3.21
C GLN A 17 -1.63 -13.95 -2.55
N ASP A 18 -1.54 -13.96 -1.22
CA ASP A 18 -0.85 -15.01 -0.46
C ASP A 18 -1.48 -16.39 -0.64
N ARG A 19 -2.80 -16.44 -0.86
CA ARG A 19 -3.51 -17.68 -1.19
C ARG A 19 -3.34 -18.10 -2.66
N LEU A 20 -3.37 -17.14 -3.60
CA LEU A 20 -3.32 -17.38 -5.05
C LEU A 20 -1.93 -17.76 -5.57
N VAL A 21 -0.85 -17.20 -5.02
CA VAL A 21 0.52 -17.49 -5.50
C VAL A 21 0.86 -18.99 -5.34
N PRO A 22 0.63 -19.63 -4.19
CA PRO A 22 0.83 -21.07 -4.06
C PRO A 22 -0.04 -21.90 -5.03
N ASP A 23 -1.28 -21.50 -5.28
CA ASP A 23 -2.18 -22.21 -6.21
C ASP A 23 -1.65 -22.16 -7.65
N LEU A 24 -1.16 -21.00 -8.09
CA LEU A 24 -0.65 -20.79 -9.46
C LEU A 24 0.77 -21.32 -9.67
N THR A 25 1.54 -21.51 -8.59
CA THR A 25 2.96 -21.90 -8.66
C THR A 25 3.23 -23.29 -8.07
N ALA A 26 2.19 -24.11 -7.89
CA ALA A 26 2.26 -25.45 -7.31
C ALA A 26 2.97 -25.51 -5.94
N GLY A 27 2.75 -24.50 -5.09
CA GLY A 27 3.34 -24.42 -3.75
C GLY A 27 4.77 -23.88 -3.69
N SER A 28 5.28 -23.28 -4.77
CA SER A 28 6.63 -22.70 -4.79
C SER A 28 6.75 -21.47 -3.86
N GLY A 29 7.35 -21.68 -2.69
CA GLY A 29 7.58 -20.61 -1.70
C GLY A 29 8.48 -19.47 -2.20
N THR A 30 9.29 -19.69 -3.24
CA THR A 30 10.13 -18.66 -3.85
C THR A 30 9.33 -17.60 -4.62
N ALA A 31 8.16 -17.95 -5.16
CA ALA A 31 7.30 -16.98 -5.84
C ALA A 31 6.65 -15.99 -4.84
N LEU A 32 6.32 -16.46 -3.65
CA LEU A 32 5.75 -15.64 -2.59
C LEU A 32 6.78 -14.64 -2.04
N THR A 33 8.02 -15.09 -1.83
CA THR A 33 9.11 -14.20 -1.39
C THR A 33 9.50 -13.21 -2.48
N ALA A 34 9.50 -13.61 -3.75
CA ALA A 34 9.70 -12.70 -4.88
C ALA A 34 8.59 -11.64 -4.96
N LEU A 35 7.32 -12.01 -4.79
CA LEU A 35 6.20 -11.07 -4.76
C LEU A 35 6.35 -10.07 -3.61
N THR A 36 6.74 -10.57 -2.45
CA THR A 36 7.01 -9.74 -1.27
C THR A 36 8.16 -8.77 -1.54
N ALA A 37 9.26 -9.24 -2.13
CA ALA A 37 10.39 -8.38 -2.52
C ALA A 37 9.95 -7.28 -3.50
N VAL A 38 9.16 -7.61 -4.51
CA VAL A 38 8.61 -6.63 -5.48
C VAL A 38 7.71 -5.60 -4.80
N ARG A 39 6.90 -6.01 -3.81
CA ARG A 39 6.08 -5.10 -2.98
C ARG A 39 6.92 -4.12 -2.17
N PHE A 40 7.99 -4.58 -1.56
CA PHE A 40 8.86 -3.71 -0.76
C PHE A 40 9.81 -2.87 -1.60
N THR A 41 10.09 -3.25 -2.85
CA THR A 41 11.02 -2.56 -3.75
C THR A 41 10.70 -1.06 -3.90
N PRO A 42 9.50 -0.63 -4.32
CA PRO A 42 9.20 0.80 -4.46
C PRO A 42 9.20 1.50 -3.11
N LEU A 43 8.69 0.89 -2.04
CA LEU A 43 8.74 1.46 -0.69
C LEU A 43 10.19 1.73 -0.26
N LEU A 44 11.09 0.76 -0.44
CA LEU A 44 12.51 0.89 -0.09
C LEU A 44 13.22 1.91 -0.98
N LEU A 45 12.98 1.88 -2.30
CA LEU A 45 13.56 2.86 -3.22
C LEU A 45 13.10 4.27 -2.90
N LEU A 46 11.79 4.48 -2.69
CA LEU A 46 11.20 5.79 -2.37
C LEU A 46 11.56 6.27 -0.97
N THR A 47 11.79 5.38 0.00
CA THR A 47 12.27 5.79 1.34
C THR A 47 13.77 6.08 1.34
N LEU A 48 14.58 5.28 0.63
CA LEU A 48 16.02 5.49 0.47
C LEU A 48 16.31 6.76 -0.36
N TYR A 49 15.56 7.02 -1.43
CA TYR A 49 15.55 8.31 -2.15
C TYR A 49 14.75 9.40 -1.41
N GLY A 50 13.86 9.00 -0.52
CA GLY A 50 12.91 9.85 0.21
C GLY A 50 13.58 10.85 1.13
N GLY A 51 14.77 10.52 1.65
CA GLY A 51 15.59 11.51 2.36
C GLY A 51 15.97 12.73 1.51
N ARG A 52 15.92 12.63 0.17
CA ARG A 52 16.22 13.73 -0.77
C ARG A 52 14.97 14.27 -1.50
N LEU A 53 13.94 13.45 -1.64
CA LEU A 53 12.70 13.80 -2.35
C LEU A 53 11.60 14.34 -1.42
N ALA A 54 11.60 13.98 -0.13
CA ALA A 54 10.64 14.47 0.87
C ALA A 54 10.75 15.97 1.15
N ASP A 55 11.87 16.60 0.78
CA ASP A 55 12.09 18.05 0.93
C ASP A 55 11.43 18.89 -0.19
N ARG A 56 10.91 18.28 -1.27
CA ARG A 56 10.52 19.04 -2.48
C ARG A 56 9.11 18.83 -3.04
N HIS A 57 8.27 17.95 -2.48
CA HIS A 57 6.92 17.75 -3.00
C HIS A 57 5.81 18.01 -1.97
N ASP A 58 4.85 18.84 -2.40
CA ASP A 58 3.59 19.12 -1.71
C ASP A 58 2.88 17.83 -1.31
N LYS A 59 2.76 17.63 0.00
CA LYS A 59 2.40 16.39 0.68
C LYS A 59 0.97 15.87 0.41
N ARG A 60 0.16 16.57 -0.39
CA ARG A 60 -1.30 16.35 -0.52
C ARG A 60 -1.76 15.66 -1.82
N THR A 61 -1.08 15.91 -2.93
CA THR A 61 -1.41 15.30 -4.24
C THR A 61 -1.13 13.79 -4.31
N PRO A 62 -0.03 13.26 -3.74
CA PRO A 62 0.27 11.83 -3.81
C PRO A 62 -0.75 10.95 -3.08
N LEU A 63 -1.29 11.45 -1.96
CA LEU A 63 -2.26 10.73 -1.13
C LEU A 63 -3.57 10.46 -1.85
N THR A 64 -4.08 11.45 -2.59
CA THR A 64 -5.34 11.31 -3.33
C THR A 64 -5.18 10.34 -4.49
N VAL A 65 -4.02 10.37 -5.16
CA VAL A 65 -3.70 9.43 -6.25
C VAL A 65 -3.55 8.01 -5.70
N ALA A 66 -2.88 7.84 -4.56
CA ALA A 66 -2.69 6.53 -3.92
C ALA A 66 -4.01 5.88 -3.46
N ASP A 67 -4.96 6.66 -2.94
CA ASP A 67 -6.27 6.17 -2.52
C ASP A 67 -7.11 5.70 -3.72
N VAL A 68 -7.12 6.48 -4.80
CA VAL A 68 -7.81 6.11 -6.05
C VAL A 68 -7.16 4.88 -6.68
N ASP A 69 -5.83 4.84 -6.73
CA ASP A 69 -5.06 3.72 -7.29
C ASP A 69 -5.35 2.42 -6.52
N SER A 70 -5.37 2.48 -5.18
CA SER A 70 -5.70 1.32 -4.33
C SER A 70 -7.10 0.75 -4.62
N GLY A 71 -8.11 1.62 -4.75
CA GLY A 71 -9.47 1.20 -5.08
C GLY A 71 -9.57 0.54 -6.46
N VAL A 72 -8.85 1.08 -7.44
CA VAL A 72 -8.79 0.52 -8.80
C VAL A 72 -8.08 -0.84 -8.81
N LEU A 73 -6.96 -0.95 -8.10
CA LEU A 73 -6.18 -2.20 -8.01
C LEU A 73 -6.98 -3.32 -7.33
N VAL A 74 -7.67 -3.02 -6.23
CA VAL A 74 -8.54 -4.00 -5.53
C VAL A 74 -9.65 -4.47 -6.45
N THR A 75 -10.30 -3.54 -7.17
CA THR A 75 -11.41 -3.88 -8.09
C THR A 75 -10.91 -4.74 -9.25
N LEU A 76 -9.78 -4.39 -9.86
CA LEU A 76 -9.18 -5.17 -10.93
C LEU A 76 -8.80 -6.57 -10.46
N LEU A 77 -8.10 -6.68 -9.33
CA LEU A 77 -7.72 -7.99 -8.81
C LEU A 77 -8.96 -8.84 -8.49
N ALA A 78 -10.00 -8.26 -7.90
CA ALA A 78 -11.24 -8.98 -7.63
C ALA A 78 -11.87 -9.54 -8.92
N VAL A 79 -11.92 -8.76 -10.00
CA VAL A 79 -12.41 -9.23 -11.30
C VAL A 79 -11.55 -10.36 -11.86
N LEU A 80 -10.22 -10.24 -11.79
CA LEU A 80 -9.30 -11.28 -12.24
C LEU A 80 -9.47 -12.60 -11.49
N VAL A 81 -9.69 -12.53 -10.18
CA VAL A 81 -9.91 -13.70 -9.32
C VAL A 81 -11.27 -14.34 -9.63
N LEU A 82 -12.32 -13.54 -9.81
CA LEU A 82 -13.65 -14.05 -10.16
C LEU A 82 -13.72 -14.67 -11.56
N THR A 83 -12.85 -14.23 -12.48
CA THR A 83 -12.77 -14.74 -13.85
C THR A 83 -11.75 -15.87 -14.02
N ASP A 84 -11.06 -16.27 -12.94
CA ASP A 84 -9.97 -17.25 -12.92
C ASP A 84 -8.86 -16.94 -13.96
N ALA A 85 -8.76 -15.68 -14.38
CA ALA A 85 -7.79 -15.20 -15.36
C ALA A 85 -6.49 -14.72 -14.71
N ALA A 86 -6.35 -14.88 -13.39
CA ALA A 86 -5.23 -14.40 -12.60
C ALA A 86 -3.93 -15.15 -12.95
N ARG A 87 -2.89 -14.39 -13.29
CA ARG A 87 -1.56 -14.89 -13.64
C ARG A 87 -0.48 -14.30 -12.74
N LEU A 88 0.63 -15.03 -12.61
CA LEU A 88 1.76 -14.64 -11.74
C LEU A 88 2.33 -13.26 -12.06
N TRP A 89 2.43 -12.88 -13.34
CA TRP A 89 2.92 -11.57 -13.74
C TRP A 89 1.99 -10.42 -13.32
N GLN A 90 0.67 -10.65 -13.30
CA GLN A 90 -0.30 -9.67 -12.82
C GLN A 90 -0.14 -9.48 -11.32
N LEU A 91 0.04 -10.57 -10.57
CA LEU A 91 0.30 -10.53 -9.13
C LEU A 91 1.55 -9.68 -8.82
N TYR A 92 2.64 -9.82 -9.58
CA TYR A 92 3.81 -8.95 -9.44
C TYR A 92 3.52 -7.47 -9.76
N ALA A 93 2.75 -7.19 -10.81
CA ALA A 93 2.35 -5.82 -11.15
C ALA A 93 1.48 -5.18 -10.03
N PHE A 94 0.50 -5.91 -9.51
CA PHE A 94 -0.30 -5.48 -8.35
C PHE A 94 0.57 -5.30 -7.11
N GLY A 95 1.54 -6.19 -6.89
CA GLY A 95 2.51 -6.08 -5.80
C GLY A 95 3.31 -4.78 -5.87
N PHE A 96 3.83 -4.46 -7.04
CA PHE A 96 4.56 -3.21 -7.25
C PHE A 96 3.69 -1.97 -7.00
N ALA A 97 2.46 -1.97 -7.51
CA ALA A 97 1.53 -0.86 -7.32
C ALA A 97 1.16 -0.65 -5.83
N VAL A 98 0.89 -1.74 -5.09
CA VAL A 98 0.70 -1.68 -3.63
C VAL A 98 1.91 -1.07 -2.92
N GLY A 99 3.12 -1.45 -3.36
CA GLY A 99 4.34 -0.90 -2.78
C GLY A 99 4.48 0.61 -2.98
N LEU A 100 4.05 1.14 -4.13
CA LEU A 100 3.99 2.59 -4.38
C LEU A 100 2.99 3.28 -3.44
N THR A 101 1.80 2.71 -3.27
CA THR A 101 0.80 3.22 -2.33
C THR A 101 1.35 3.25 -0.90
N LYS A 102 1.98 2.15 -0.46
CA LYS A 102 2.54 2.04 0.90
C LYS A 102 3.65 3.04 1.17
N ALA A 103 4.42 3.44 0.15
CA ALA A 103 5.42 4.49 0.27
C ALA A 103 4.85 5.84 0.73
N ILE A 104 3.58 6.09 0.44
CA ILE A 104 2.86 7.31 0.81
C ILE A 104 2.06 7.09 2.11
N GLU A 105 1.42 5.93 2.22
CA GLU A 105 0.53 5.60 3.35
C GLU A 105 1.29 5.50 4.69
N VAL A 106 2.45 4.84 4.70
CA VAL A 106 3.27 4.64 5.92
C VAL A 106 3.70 5.97 6.56
N PRO A 107 4.32 6.93 5.84
CA PRO A 107 4.69 8.21 6.45
C PRO A 107 3.47 9.04 6.86
N THR A 108 2.36 8.92 6.14
CA THR A 108 1.11 9.62 6.47
C THR A 108 0.56 9.12 7.81
N LEU A 109 0.53 7.80 8.03
CA LEU A 109 0.13 7.22 9.31
C LEU A 109 1.05 7.66 10.44
N MET A 110 2.36 7.70 10.22
CA MET A 110 3.32 8.18 11.22
C MET A 110 3.10 9.65 11.59
N ALA A 111 2.79 10.51 10.61
CA ALA A 111 2.46 11.91 10.86
C ALA A 111 1.16 12.07 11.68
N PHE A 112 0.11 11.32 11.34
CA PHE A 112 -1.15 11.33 12.11
C PHE A 112 -0.96 10.83 13.54
N VAL A 113 -0.21 9.75 13.73
CA VAL A 113 0.09 9.22 15.07
C VAL A 113 0.91 10.24 15.86
N SER A 114 1.89 10.91 15.24
CA SER A 114 2.67 11.97 15.88
C SER A 114 1.80 13.15 16.33
N GLU A 115 0.81 13.56 15.52
CA GLU A 115 -0.12 14.64 15.85
C GLU A 115 -1.08 14.25 16.99
N LEU A 116 -1.51 12.99 17.03
CA LEU A 116 -2.36 12.45 18.10
C LEU A 116 -1.58 12.19 19.40
N ALA A 117 -0.30 11.83 19.29
CA ALA A 117 0.58 11.57 20.42
C ALA A 117 1.19 12.85 21.01
N ASP A 118 1.06 14.00 20.34
CA ASP A 118 1.52 15.29 20.85
C ASP A 118 0.68 15.68 22.10
N PRO A 119 1.27 15.68 23.31
CA PRO A 119 0.54 15.92 24.55
C PRO A 119 -0.04 17.34 24.67
N ASN A 120 0.35 18.26 23.78
CA ASN A 120 -0.01 19.68 23.83
C ASN A 120 -1.30 20.05 23.08
N SER A 121 -1.99 19.13 22.40
CA SER A 121 -3.28 19.41 21.75
C SER A 121 -4.47 19.57 22.73
N ARG A 122 -4.25 19.36 24.04
CA ARG A 122 -5.29 19.46 25.09
C ARG A 122 -5.32 20.77 25.89
N ARG A 123 -4.63 21.83 25.46
CA ARG A 123 -4.61 23.11 26.20
C ARG A 123 -5.05 24.30 25.34
N THR A 124 -6.36 24.45 25.16
CA THR A 124 -6.98 25.78 25.16
C THR A 124 -8.28 25.74 25.95
N PRO A 125 -8.28 26.12 27.25
CA PRO A 125 -9.46 26.67 27.88
C PRO A 125 -9.69 28.04 27.25
N ARG A 126 -10.79 28.22 26.50
CA ARG A 126 -11.23 29.57 26.13
C ARG A 126 -12.04 30.16 27.29
N PRO A 127 -11.80 31.44 27.62
CA PRO A 127 -12.40 32.16 28.75
C PRO A 127 -13.91 32.40 28.57
#